data_AF-A0A7J9FUP6-F1
#
_entry.id   AF-A0A7J9FUP6-F1
#
_cell.length_a   1.000
_cell.length_b   1.000
_cell.length_c   1.000
_cell.angle_alpha   90.00
_cell.angle_beta   90.00
_cell.angle_gamma   90.00
#
_symmetry.space_group_name_H-M   'P 1'
#
loop_
_entity.id
_entity.type
_entity.pdbx_description
1 polymer ?
#
loop_
_entity_poly.entity_id
_entity_poly.type
_entity_poly.pdbx_seq_one_letter_code
_entity_poly.pdbx_strand_id
1 'polypeptide(L)'
;MVASPLTAINGERAVVFFFVFRVLSSLPLSLLPHALSLSLLSVFSLFVEIRADGSLSLFKTRPGASSGIMLGAVTLPTVMLSKLIQLSRAFSLQQIEIGELEHMTMQFWAASACCCGVLIFLSILMWCAAYNKNPHFSCSVWDAKFSLSCVILFSVVCCISLATISHTGFNTALKLLWLLCHGFAAVKLIQHLLNTFPCCASIGEALLLTSGLVLYFGDMLACTISKVCRLLVSPELVSIRYGIKRSEIGIIIQGVLLGLLIFSAVFKFVIHLWEYFCRADNSEPRKNKEIRRSLIFFASLGFTMIVVAPSWMMIVLDFDVHPILWIFHFVLSEPLKQLSLCIYWLGLIYASVLRFYNISKNSKIERILLRKYYHLLAVSMFLPALIYQPKFLDLAFGAALAVFLVLEIIRVWRIWPLGQLVHQFMSAFTDHRDSDILIVSHFSLLLGCALPIWMSSGFNDRPLIPFAGILSLGIGDTMASMVGHKYGVLRWSKTGKKTIEGTAAGIVSVLAACSVLLPLLASTRYIPTQHWFPLLIAVTTSGLLEAYTAQLDNAFIPLVFYSLLCL
;
A
#
# COMPACT_ATOMS: atom_id res chain seq x y z
N MET A 1 -13.50 14.70 30.99
CA MET A 1 -14.29 15.48 30.02
C MET A 1 -14.81 14.53 28.97
N VAL A 2 -16.11 14.25 28.96
CA VAL A 2 -16.76 13.49 27.89
C VAL A 2 -16.73 14.38 26.65
N ALA A 3 -16.01 13.96 25.60
CA ALA A 3 -15.98 14.68 24.33
C ALA A 3 -17.42 14.78 23.80
N SER A 4 -17.86 15.98 23.42
CA SER A 4 -19.21 16.16 22.87
C SER A 4 -19.34 15.37 21.56
N PRO A 5 -20.51 14.81 21.22
CA PRO A 5 -20.71 14.06 19.98
C PRO A 5 -20.39 14.89 18.72
N LEU A 6 -20.46 16.22 18.78
CA LEU A 6 -20.03 17.12 17.71
C LEU A 6 -18.50 17.21 17.54
N THR A 7 -17.70 17.00 18.60
CA THR A 7 -16.24 16.90 18.48
C THR A 7 -15.76 15.56 17.90
N ALA A 8 -16.65 14.57 17.80
CA ALA A 8 -16.32 13.24 17.29
C ALA A 8 -16.32 13.16 15.75
N ILE A 9 -17.10 13.99 15.05
CA ILE A 9 -17.30 13.91 13.59
C ILE A 9 -16.46 14.99 12.88
N ASN A 10 -15.22 14.64 12.53
CA ASN A 10 -14.42 15.38 11.56
C ASN A 10 -14.86 15.01 10.13
N GLY A 11 -14.68 15.89 9.15
CA GLY A 11 -15.00 15.63 7.74
C GLY A 11 -14.31 14.37 7.19
N GLU A 12 -13.05 14.14 7.57
CA GLU A 12 -12.33 12.89 7.23
C GLU A 12 -13.05 11.66 7.80
N ARG A 13 -13.51 11.73 9.05
CA ARG A 13 -14.21 10.62 9.72
C ARG A 13 -15.57 10.33 9.08
N ALA A 14 -16.31 11.38 8.71
CA ALA A 14 -17.59 11.24 8.02
C ALA A 14 -17.44 10.54 6.66
N VAL A 15 -16.41 10.90 5.87
CA VAL A 15 -16.16 10.27 4.58
C VAL A 15 -15.76 8.80 4.75
N VAL A 16 -14.91 8.48 5.73
CA VAL A 16 -14.54 7.08 6.02
C VAL A 16 -15.75 6.27 6.48
N PHE A 17 -16.64 6.83 7.30
CA PHE A 17 -17.88 6.16 7.68
C PHE A 17 -18.77 5.88 6.48
N PHE A 18 -18.94 6.87 5.59
CA PHE A 18 -19.69 6.67 4.35
C PHE A 18 -19.07 5.59 3.46
N PHE A 19 -17.74 5.58 3.35
CA PHE A 19 -16.99 4.55 2.63
C PHE A 19 -17.26 3.15 3.18
N VAL A 20 -17.11 2.95 4.50
CA VAL A 20 -17.40 1.67 5.16
C VAL A 20 -18.85 1.27 4.99
N PHE A 21 -19.78 2.20 5.23
CA PHE A 21 -21.21 1.96 5.11
C PHE A 21 -21.59 1.50 3.70
N ARG A 22 -21.01 2.11 2.66
CA ARG A 22 -21.25 1.69 1.27
C ARG A 22 -20.83 0.25 1.03
N VAL A 23 -19.62 -0.13 1.45
CA VAL A 23 -19.16 -1.52 1.31
C VAL A 23 -20.04 -2.48 2.10
N LEU A 24 -20.41 -2.12 3.34
CA LEU A 24 -21.30 -2.93 4.18
C LEU A 24 -22.69 -3.12 3.54
N SER A 25 -23.24 -2.08 2.89
CA SER A 25 -24.55 -2.13 2.22
C SER A 25 -24.57 -2.98 0.96
N SER A 26 -23.42 -3.31 0.40
CA SER A 26 -23.27 -4.10 -0.83
C SER A 26 -22.91 -5.57 -0.58
N LEU A 27 -22.89 -6.01 0.68
CA LEU A 27 -22.49 -7.38 1.05
C LEU A 27 -23.61 -8.41 0.83
N PRO A 28 -23.30 -9.59 0.26
CA PRO A 28 -24.20 -10.73 0.30
C PRO A 28 -24.30 -11.32 1.73
N LEU A 29 -25.42 -11.99 2.03
CA LEU A 29 -25.67 -12.62 3.33
C LEU A 29 -24.58 -13.62 3.77
N SER A 30 -23.90 -14.28 2.82
CA SER A 30 -22.79 -15.21 3.10
C SER A 30 -21.59 -14.55 3.78
N LEU A 31 -21.43 -13.22 3.63
CA LEU A 31 -20.29 -12.46 4.18
C LEU A 31 -20.65 -11.68 5.45
N LEU A 32 -21.77 -12.02 6.12
CA LEU A 32 -22.19 -11.35 7.37
C LEU A 32 -21.10 -11.33 8.48
N PRO A 33 -20.32 -12.40 8.73
CA PRO A 33 -19.24 -12.34 9.73
C PRO A 33 -18.16 -11.31 9.37
N HIS A 34 -17.88 -11.14 8.08
CA HIS A 34 -16.93 -10.16 7.57
C HIS A 34 -17.45 -8.74 7.81
N ALA A 35 -18.75 -8.51 7.55
CA ALA A 35 -19.45 -7.26 7.83
C ALA A 35 -19.34 -6.85 9.31
N LEU A 36 -19.62 -7.80 10.21
CA LEU A 36 -19.53 -7.61 11.66
C LEU A 36 -18.09 -7.31 12.10
N SER A 37 -17.11 -8.01 11.55
CA SER A 37 -15.71 -7.77 11.90
C SER A 37 -15.23 -6.38 11.47
N LEU A 38 -15.64 -5.92 10.28
CA LEU A 38 -15.27 -4.60 9.75
C LEU A 38 -15.96 -3.47 10.54
N SER A 39 -17.24 -3.65 10.92
CA SER A 39 -17.95 -2.65 11.73
C SER A 39 -17.33 -2.54 13.13
N LEU A 40 -16.97 -3.67 13.75
CA LEU A 40 -16.25 -3.68 15.03
C LEU A 40 -14.89 -3.01 14.94
N LEU A 41 -14.14 -3.28 13.88
CA LEU A 41 -12.83 -2.65 13.65
C LEU A 41 -12.97 -1.13 13.41
N SER A 42 -14.00 -0.69 12.68
CA SER A 42 -14.30 0.73 12.47
C SER A 42 -14.65 1.44 13.78
N VAL A 43 -15.46 0.81 14.64
CA VAL A 43 -15.82 1.38 15.94
C VAL A 43 -14.62 1.40 16.89
N PHE A 44 -13.83 0.32 16.92
CA PHE A 44 -12.64 0.24 17.77
C PHE A 44 -11.58 1.27 17.37
N SER A 45 -11.32 1.40 16.06
CA SER A 45 -10.37 2.40 15.55
C SER A 45 -10.82 3.84 15.78
N LEU A 46 -12.11 4.15 15.62
CA LEU A 46 -12.68 5.46 15.98
C LEU A 46 -12.48 5.78 17.46
N PHE A 47 -12.75 4.81 18.34
CA PHE A 47 -12.54 4.97 19.78
C PHE A 47 -11.06 5.25 20.11
N VAL A 48 -10.14 4.48 19.53
CA VAL A 48 -8.69 4.67 19.71
C VAL A 48 -8.25 6.03 19.18
N GLU A 49 -8.77 6.49 18.03
CA GLU A 49 -8.43 7.78 17.44
C GLU A 49 -8.84 8.96 18.33
N ILE A 50 -10.09 8.96 18.82
CA ILE A 50 -10.60 10.01 19.72
C ILE A 50 -9.76 10.12 20.99
N ARG A 51 -9.27 8.98 21.51
CA ARG A 51 -8.39 8.94 22.70
C ARG A 51 -6.97 9.38 22.40
N ALA A 52 -6.43 9.01 21.23
CA ALA A 52 -5.10 9.42 20.79
C ALA A 52 -5.02 10.94 20.64
N ASP A 53 -6.02 11.58 20.03
CA ASP A 53 -6.06 13.03 19.83
C ASP A 53 -6.01 13.81 21.17
N GLY A 54 -6.50 13.21 22.26
CA GLY A 54 -6.45 13.80 23.60
C GLY A 54 -5.18 13.53 24.42
N SER A 55 -4.28 12.64 23.97
CA SER A 55 -3.15 12.13 24.77
C SER A 55 -1.77 12.22 24.09
N LEU A 56 -1.70 12.89 22.94
CA LEU A 56 -0.59 12.79 21.98
C LEU A 56 0.74 13.40 22.50
N SER A 57 1.52 12.57 23.20
CA SER A 57 2.93 12.83 23.56
C SER A 57 3.82 11.57 23.50
N LEU A 58 3.29 10.41 23.07
CA LEU A 58 3.99 9.13 23.14
C LEU A 58 4.91 8.85 21.94
N PHE A 59 4.54 9.30 20.74
CA PHE A 59 5.36 9.17 19.53
C PHE A 59 5.52 10.52 18.85
N LYS A 60 6.73 10.77 18.31
CA LYS A 60 6.99 11.92 17.45
C LYS A 60 6.37 11.64 16.07
N THR A 61 5.10 11.97 15.88
CA THR A 61 4.40 11.90 14.59
C THR A 61 4.70 13.12 13.72
N ARG A 62 4.33 13.06 12.43
CA ARG A 62 4.49 14.21 11.51
C ARG A 62 3.73 15.44 12.06
N PRO A 63 4.39 16.60 12.21
CA PRO A 63 3.74 17.80 12.73
C PRO A 63 2.62 18.27 11.78
N GLY A 64 1.44 18.54 12.34
CA GLY A 64 0.28 19.06 11.60
C GLY A 64 -0.60 18.04 10.87
N ALA A 65 -0.29 16.73 10.95
CA ALA A 65 -1.17 15.67 10.44
C ALA A 65 -2.15 15.18 11.51
N SER A 66 -3.37 14.81 11.09
CA SER A 66 -4.28 14.04 11.96
C SER A 66 -3.65 12.68 12.30
N SER A 67 -4.09 12.05 13.39
CA SER A 67 -3.61 10.72 13.78
C SER A 67 -3.92 9.66 12.71
N GLY A 68 -5.05 9.79 12.01
CA GLY A 68 -5.43 9.00 10.83
C GLY A 68 -5.67 7.52 11.12
N ILE A 69 -5.84 7.15 12.38
CA ILE A 69 -5.88 5.76 12.85
C ILE A 69 -7.07 5.02 12.25
N MET A 70 -8.25 5.66 12.20
CA MET A 70 -9.45 5.07 11.64
C MET A 70 -9.31 4.84 10.14
N LEU A 71 -8.80 5.82 9.39
CA LEU A 71 -8.55 5.67 7.95
C LEU A 71 -7.54 4.54 7.69
N GLY A 72 -6.43 4.50 8.43
CA GLY A 72 -5.41 3.44 8.34
C GLY A 72 -5.94 2.05 8.65
N ALA A 73 -6.71 1.90 9.73
CA ALA A 73 -7.17 0.61 10.24
C ALA A 73 -8.23 -0.03 9.34
N VAL A 74 -9.04 0.80 8.68
CA VAL A 74 -10.20 0.35 7.91
C VAL A 74 -9.86 0.13 6.44
N THR A 75 -8.98 0.95 5.85
CA THR A 75 -8.73 0.95 4.39
C THR A 75 -8.39 -0.44 3.85
N LEU A 76 -7.38 -1.11 4.41
CA LEU A 76 -6.90 -2.38 3.87
C LEU A 76 -7.91 -3.54 4.06
N PRO A 77 -8.52 -3.76 5.25
CA PRO A 77 -9.62 -4.70 5.39
C PRO A 77 -10.81 -4.43 4.47
N THR A 78 -11.20 -3.15 4.29
CA THR A 78 -12.30 -2.79 3.39
C THR A 78 -11.95 -3.08 1.93
N VAL A 79 -10.73 -2.81 1.49
CA VAL A 79 -10.26 -3.16 0.14
C VAL A 79 -10.34 -4.67 -0.10
N MET A 80 -9.88 -5.48 0.85
CA MET A 80 -9.98 -6.94 0.76
C MET A 80 -11.44 -7.42 0.72
N LEU A 81 -12.31 -6.80 1.51
CA LEU A 81 -13.74 -7.11 1.52
C LEU A 81 -14.42 -6.74 0.20
N SER A 82 -14.13 -5.57 -0.36
CA SER A 82 -14.63 -5.17 -1.69
C SER A 82 -14.19 -6.14 -2.79
N LYS A 83 -12.94 -6.62 -2.75
CA LYS A 83 -12.48 -7.65 -3.68
C LYS A 83 -13.18 -8.99 -3.45
N LEU A 84 -13.46 -9.36 -2.20
CA LEU A 84 -14.22 -10.56 -1.86
C LEU A 84 -15.66 -10.48 -2.37
N ILE A 85 -16.32 -9.32 -2.27
CA ILE A 85 -17.65 -9.08 -2.88
C ILE A 85 -17.58 -9.31 -4.40
N GLN A 86 -16.57 -8.74 -5.07
CA GLN A 86 -16.37 -8.94 -6.51
C GLN A 86 -16.22 -10.42 -6.88
N LEU A 87 -15.37 -11.15 -6.16
CA LEU A 87 -15.13 -12.57 -6.40
C LEU A 87 -16.33 -13.45 -6.05
N SER A 88 -17.13 -13.08 -5.04
CA SER A 88 -18.36 -13.80 -4.69
C SER A 88 -19.39 -13.79 -5.82
N ARG A 89 -19.47 -12.69 -6.58
CA ARG A 89 -20.31 -12.60 -7.79
C ARG A 89 -19.78 -13.52 -8.89
N ALA A 90 -18.48 -13.51 -9.13
CA ALA A 90 -17.85 -14.38 -10.12
C ALA A 90 -18.01 -15.88 -9.79
N PHE A 91 -17.90 -16.22 -8.50
CA PHE A 91 -18.16 -17.56 -7.99
C PHE A 91 -19.61 -17.99 -8.23
N SER A 92 -20.58 -17.10 -7.99
CA SER A 92 -22.00 -17.38 -8.30
C SER A 92 -22.25 -17.64 -9.79
N LEU A 93 -21.42 -17.07 -10.66
CA LEU A 93 -21.43 -17.29 -12.10
C LEU A 93 -20.57 -18.49 -12.56
N GLN A 94 -20.03 -19.28 -11.63
CA GLN A 94 -19.13 -20.42 -11.88
C GLN A 94 -17.86 -20.08 -12.70
N GLN A 95 -17.41 -18.82 -12.65
CA GLN A 95 -16.24 -18.36 -13.39
C GLN A 95 -14.91 -18.54 -12.63
N ILE A 96 -14.97 -18.86 -11.34
CA ILE A 96 -13.81 -18.91 -10.43
C ILE A 96 -13.86 -20.16 -9.54
N GLU A 97 -12.69 -20.72 -9.24
CA GLU A 97 -12.51 -21.84 -8.33
C GLU A 97 -12.70 -21.44 -6.86
N ILE A 98 -13.26 -22.34 -6.04
CA ILE A 98 -13.47 -22.13 -4.59
C ILE A 98 -12.18 -21.71 -3.86
N GLY A 99 -11.02 -22.20 -4.32
CA GLY A 99 -9.73 -21.90 -3.71
C GLY A 99 -9.33 -20.42 -3.76
N GLU A 100 -9.70 -19.67 -4.81
CA GLU A 100 -9.41 -18.23 -4.89
C GLU A 100 -10.25 -17.43 -3.88
N LEU A 101 -11.51 -17.85 -3.66
CA LEU A 101 -12.41 -17.24 -2.69
C LEU A 101 -11.93 -17.48 -1.25
N GLU A 102 -11.49 -18.71 -0.95
CA GLU A 102 -10.91 -19.06 0.35
C GLU A 102 -9.63 -18.28 0.63
N HIS A 103 -8.77 -18.13 -0.38
CA HIS A 103 -7.54 -17.35 -0.26
C HIS A 103 -7.82 -15.88 0.05
N MET A 104 -8.73 -15.25 -0.69
CA MET A 104 -9.09 -13.85 -0.44
C MET A 104 -9.80 -13.65 0.89
N THR A 105 -10.55 -14.66 1.35
CA THR A 105 -11.10 -14.69 2.70
C THR A 105 -9.98 -14.69 3.75
N MET A 106 -8.95 -15.51 3.57
CA MET A 106 -7.79 -15.51 4.47
C MET A 106 -7.03 -14.18 4.46
N GLN A 107 -6.88 -13.53 3.29
CA GLN A 107 -6.27 -12.20 3.18
C GLN A 107 -7.06 -11.13 3.92
N PHE A 108 -8.40 -11.15 3.83
CA PHE A 108 -9.27 -10.26 4.61
C PHE A 108 -9.05 -10.42 6.12
N TRP A 109 -9.04 -11.66 6.60
CA TRP A 109 -8.85 -11.94 8.03
C TRP A 109 -7.45 -11.59 8.51
N ALA A 110 -6.42 -11.85 7.69
CA ALA A 110 -5.05 -11.42 7.99
C ALA A 110 -4.95 -9.88 8.04
N ALA A 111 -5.62 -9.16 7.13
CA ALA A 111 -5.63 -7.69 7.12
C ALA A 111 -6.28 -7.15 8.40
N SER A 112 -7.44 -7.73 8.75
CA SER A 112 -8.19 -7.36 9.95
C SER A 112 -7.41 -7.69 11.22
N ALA A 113 -6.69 -8.82 11.27
CA ALA A 113 -5.84 -9.20 12.40
C ALA A 113 -4.63 -8.26 12.55
N CYS A 114 -4.00 -7.83 11.45
CA CYS A 114 -2.93 -6.82 11.49
C CYS A 114 -3.43 -5.51 12.11
N CYS A 115 -4.57 -5.00 11.63
CA CYS A 115 -5.14 -3.75 12.14
C CYS A 115 -5.59 -3.89 13.60
N CYS A 116 -6.28 -4.98 13.95
CA CYS A 116 -6.73 -5.24 15.32
C CYS A 116 -5.54 -5.34 16.29
N GLY A 117 -4.48 -6.07 15.91
CA GLY A 117 -3.25 -6.20 16.72
C GLY A 117 -2.59 -4.86 17.02
N VAL A 118 -2.49 -3.96 16.03
CA VAL A 118 -1.95 -2.61 16.25
C VAL A 118 -2.88 -1.76 17.12
N LEU A 119 -4.20 -1.83 16.94
CA LEU A 119 -5.14 -1.11 17.79
C LEU A 119 -5.10 -1.58 19.26
N ILE A 120 -4.91 -2.89 19.50
CA ILE A 120 -4.68 -3.45 20.84
C ILE A 120 -3.39 -2.86 21.43
N PHE A 121 -2.30 -2.87 20.67
CA PHE A 121 -1.02 -2.31 21.10
C PHE A 121 -1.14 -0.82 21.46
N LEU A 122 -1.80 -0.01 20.62
CA LEU A 122 -2.04 1.42 20.90
C LEU A 122 -2.91 1.61 22.15
N SER A 123 -3.95 0.78 22.32
CA SER A 123 -4.82 0.83 23.50
C SER A 123 -4.04 0.52 24.80
N ILE A 124 -3.17 -0.50 24.78
CA ILE A 124 -2.31 -0.84 25.91
C ILE A 124 -1.34 0.30 26.21
N LEU A 125 -0.70 0.88 25.21
CA LEU A 125 0.23 2.00 25.40
C LEU A 125 -0.47 3.21 26.02
N MET A 126 -1.65 3.57 25.51
CA MET A 126 -2.44 4.67 26.07
C MET A 126 -2.87 4.38 27.51
N TRP A 127 -3.26 3.14 27.81
CA TRP A 127 -3.62 2.73 29.16
C TRP A 127 -2.43 2.83 30.13
N CYS A 128 -1.26 2.29 29.76
CA CYS A 128 -0.04 2.41 30.56
C CYS A 128 0.37 3.88 30.78
N ALA A 129 0.26 4.71 29.75
CA ALA A 129 0.57 6.14 29.85
C ALA A 129 -0.41 6.89 30.77
N ALA A 130 -1.69 6.53 30.73
CA ALA A 130 -2.71 7.11 31.60
C ALA A 130 -2.51 6.67 33.07
N TYR A 131 -2.21 5.40 33.29
CA TYR A 131 -1.93 4.84 34.62
C TYR A 131 -0.72 5.54 35.27
N ASN A 132 0.37 5.72 34.51
CA ASN A 132 1.57 6.41 34.99
C ASN A 132 1.33 7.88 35.34
N LYS A 133 0.38 8.55 34.68
CA LYS A 133 0.06 9.97 34.95
C LYS A 133 -0.85 10.14 36.17
N ASN A 134 -1.81 9.25 36.41
CA ASN A 134 -2.72 9.31 37.57
C ASN A 134 -3.35 7.94 37.89
N PRO A 135 -3.02 7.29 39.03
CA PRO A 135 -3.51 5.95 39.37
C PRO A 135 -5.01 5.87 39.75
N HIS A 136 -5.65 7.00 40.11
CA HIS A 136 -7.06 7.04 40.54
C HIS A 136 -8.07 7.33 39.41
N PHE A 137 -7.67 7.22 38.14
CA PHE A 137 -8.50 7.65 37.00
C PHE A 137 -9.52 6.58 36.56
N SER A 138 -10.79 6.73 36.98
CA SER A 138 -11.91 5.81 36.67
C SER A 138 -12.23 5.66 35.17
N CYS A 139 -11.91 6.68 34.36
CA CYS A 139 -12.07 6.63 32.90
C CYS A 139 -11.19 5.55 32.25
N SER A 140 -10.01 5.27 32.81
CA SER A 140 -9.08 4.26 32.25
C SER A 140 -9.65 2.84 32.30
N VAL A 141 -10.46 2.53 33.31
CA VAL A 141 -11.05 1.19 33.50
C VAL A 141 -12.19 0.95 32.51
N TRP A 142 -13.03 1.96 32.25
CA TRP A 142 -14.07 1.87 31.22
C TRP A 142 -13.47 1.72 29.83
N ASP A 143 -12.38 2.43 29.54
CA ASP A 143 -11.67 2.35 28.26
C ASP A 143 -11.01 0.97 28.06
N ALA A 144 -10.42 0.41 29.11
CA ALA A 144 -9.89 -0.95 29.12
C ALA A 144 -10.99 -2.00 28.92
N LYS A 145 -12.16 -1.83 29.56
CA LYS A 145 -13.32 -2.71 29.37
C LYS A 145 -13.88 -2.66 27.96
N PHE A 146 -13.97 -1.46 27.36
CA PHE A 146 -14.46 -1.29 26.00
C PHE A 146 -13.51 -1.93 24.97
N SER A 147 -12.21 -1.62 25.07
CA SER A 147 -11.20 -2.23 24.20
C SER A 147 -11.16 -3.76 24.35
N LEU A 148 -11.19 -4.28 25.59
CA LEU A 148 -11.29 -5.72 25.84
C LEU A 148 -12.56 -6.33 25.22
N SER A 149 -13.70 -5.67 25.34
CA SER A 149 -14.97 -6.13 24.73
C SER A 149 -14.87 -6.20 23.20
N CYS A 150 -14.31 -5.16 22.55
CA CYS A 150 -14.07 -5.18 21.11
C CYS A 150 -13.16 -6.33 20.68
N VAL A 151 -12.09 -6.60 21.44
CA VAL A 151 -11.14 -7.69 21.16
C VAL A 151 -11.79 -9.05 21.31
N ILE A 152 -12.54 -9.27 22.39
CA ILE A 152 -13.27 -10.54 22.62
C ILE A 152 -14.26 -10.76 21.49
N LEU A 153 -15.06 -9.75 21.15
CA LEU A 153 -16.08 -9.87 20.11
C LEU A 153 -15.45 -10.11 18.73
N PHE A 154 -14.39 -9.39 18.38
CA PHE A 154 -13.64 -9.62 17.14
C PHE A 154 -13.08 -11.06 17.08
N SER A 155 -12.49 -11.53 18.17
CA SER A 155 -11.94 -12.88 18.26
C SER A 155 -13.02 -13.95 18.12
N VAL A 156 -14.19 -13.75 18.73
CA VAL A 156 -15.34 -14.65 18.60
C VAL A 156 -15.84 -14.70 17.16
N VAL A 157 -16.06 -13.55 16.51
CA VAL A 157 -16.50 -13.52 15.11
C VAL A 157 -15.48 -14.18 14.18
N CYS A 158 -14.18 -13.94 14.42
CA CYS A 158 -13.10 -14.57 13.69
C CYS A 158 -13.12 -16.09 13.84
N CYS A 159 -13.19 -16.60 15.08
CA CYS A 159 -13.26 -18.04 15.36
C CYS A 159 -14.47 -18.69 14.69
N ILE A 160 -15.66 -18.07 14.77
CA ILE A 160 -16.87 -18.58 14.12
C ILE A 160 -16.67 -18.63 12.60
N SER A 161 -16.17 -17.56 11.99
CA SER A 161 -15.98 -17.50 10.53
C SER A 161 -14.90 -18.45 10.04
N LEU A 162 -13.85 -18.73 10.82
CA LEU A 162 -12.82 -19.68 10.42
C LEU A 162 -13.32 -21.12 10.60
N ALA A 163 -14.11 -21.39 11.64
CA ALA A 163 -14.71 -22.69 11.89
C ALA A 163 -15.65 -23.12 10.76
N THR A 164 -16.39 -22.19 10.15
CA THR A 164 -17.26 -22.50 9.00
C THR A 164 -16.50 -22.86 7.73
N ILE A 165 -15.25 -22.40 7.58
CA ILE A 165 -14.42 -22.63 6.38
C ILE A 165 -13.50 -23.85 6.58
N SER A 166 -13.15 -24.20 7.82
CA SER A 166 -12.25 -25.32 8.11
C SER A 166 -12.97 -26.65 8.22
N HIS A 167 -12.53 -27.66 7.45
CA HIS A 167 -13.05 -29.02 7.54
C HIS A 167 -12.65 -29.78 8.82
N THR A 168 -11.56 -29.36 9.50
CA THR A 168 -11.04 -30.01 10.72
C THR A 168 -10.62 -28.97 11.75
N GLY A 169 -10.79 -29.28 13.05
CA GLY A 169 -10.43 -28.37 14.14
C GLY A 169 -8.93 -28.00 14.18
N PHE A 170 -8.05 -28.93 13.76
CA PHE A 170 -6.63 -28.66 13.63
C PHE A 170 -6.32 -27.60 12.55
N ASN A 171 -7.02 -27.64 11.41
CA ASN A 171 -6.90 -26.64 10.37
C ASN A 171 -7.37 -25.26 10.85
N THR A 172 -8.45 -25.20 11.64
CA THR A 172 -8.90 -23.97 12.29
C THR A 172 -7.81 -23.39 13.20
N ALA A 173 -7.18 -24.22 14.03
CA ALA A 173 -6.12 -23.80 14.94
C ALA A 173 -4.89 -23.26 14.19
N LEU A 174 -4.48 -23.91 13.10
CA LEU A 174 -3.37 -23.46 12.26
C LEU A 174 -3.68 -22.11 11.59
N LYS A 175 -4.90 -21.93 11.07
CA LYS A 175 -5.35 -20.66 10.48
C LYS A 175 -5.39 -19.55 11.54
N LEU A 176 -5.86 -19.82 12.76
CA LEU A 176 -5.84 -18.84 13.85
C LEU A 176 -4.42 -18.46 14.29
N LEU A 177 -3.52 -19.44 14.39
CA LEU A 177 -2.10 -19.19 14.67
C LEU A 177 -1.46 -18.31 13.58
N TRP A 178 -1.79 -18.58 12.31
CA TRP A 178 -1.36 -17.76 11.18
C TRP A 178 -1.83 -16.30 11.31
N LEU A 179 -3.10 -16.06 11.62
CA LEU A 179 -3.64 -14.72 11.86
C LEU A 179 -2.94 -14.01 13.03
N LEU A 180 -2.67 -14.74 14.13
CA LEU A 180 -1.98 -14.20 15.30
C LEU A 180 -0.54 -13.79 14.98
N CYS A 181 0.17 -14.60 14.18
CA CYS A 181 1.51 -14.26 13.68
C CYS A 181 1.49 -12.99 12.82
N HIS A 182 0.49 -12.81 11.95
CA HIS A 182 0.30 -11.58 11.17
C HIS A 182 0.07 -10.36 12.07
N GLY A 183 -0.82 -10.48 13.07
CA GLY A 183 -1.06 -9.42 14.05
C GLY A 183 0.21 -9.03 14.82
N PHE A 184 0.97 -10.02 15.29
CA PHE A 184 2.22 -9.77 16.02
C PHE A 184 3.30 -9.14 15.13
N ALA A 185 3.44 -9.62 13.88
CA ALA A 185 4.37 -9.05 12.91
C ALA A 185 4.04 -7.58 12.62
N ALA A 186 2.77 -7.23 12.44
CA ALA A 186 2.34 -5.85 12.24
C ALA A 186 2.70 -4.95 13.43
N VAL A 187 2.48 -5.41 14.67
CA VAL A 187 2.85 -4.68 15.89
C VAL A 187 4.36 -4.46 15.99
N LYS A 188 5.17 -5.48 15.70
CA LYS A 188 6.63 -5.34 15.72
C LYS A 188 7.13 -4.40 14.62
N LEU A 189 6.55 -4.49 13.43
CA LEU A 189 6.95 -3.66 12.30
C LEU A 189 6.59 -2.19 12.52
N ILE A 190 5.39 -1.88 13.05
CA ILE A 190 5.02 -0.49 13.35
C ILE A 190 5.87 0.10 14.47
N GLN A 191 6.19 -0.69 15.51
CA GLN A 191 7.11 -0.27 16.57
C GLN A 191 8.50 0.05 15.98
N HIS A 192 9.01 -0.81 15.10
CA HIS A 192 10.29 -0.59 14.44
C HIS A 192 10.27 0.65 13.53
N LEU A 193 9.23 0.82 12.72
CA LEU A 193 9.08 1.95 11.79
C LEU A 193 9.02 3.28 12.53
N LEU A 194 8.14 3.41 13.53
CA LEU A 194 7.96 4.65 14.29
C LEU A 194 9.20 5.04 15.10
N ASN A 195 9.98 4.06 15.57
CA ASN A 195 11.23 4.32 16.30
C ASN A 195 12.40 4.67 15.37
N THR A 196 12.46 4.05 14.18
CA THR A 196 13.56 4.25 13.22
C THR A 196 13.37 5.54 12.43
N PHE A 197 12.12 5.90 12.11
CA PHE A 197 11.76 7.05 11.27
C PHE A 197 10.82 8.01 12.04
N PRO A 198 11.31 8.69 13.09
CA PRO A 198 10.50 9.64 13.83
C PRO A 198 10.08 10.81 12.93
N CYS A 199 8.89 11.37 13.15
CA CYS A 199 8.29 12.49 12.39
C CYS A 199 7.98 12.22 10.91
N CYS A 200 8.26 11.03 10.38
CA CYS A 200 8.14 10.74 8.95
C CYS A 200 6.70 10.39 8.53
N ALA A 201 5.95 9.71 9.39
CA ALA A 201 4.61 9.22 9.11
C ALA A 201 3.64 9.53 10.25
N SER A 202 2.35 9.62 9.92
CA SER A 202 1.27 9.51 10.92
C SER A 202 1.10 8.05 11.37
N ILE A 203 0.33 7.84 12.43
CA ILE A 203 0.01 6.47 12.90
C ILE A 203 -0.81 5.73 11.84
N GLY A 204 -1.78 6.41 11.20
CA GLY A 204 -2.57 5.85 10.11
C GLY A 204 -1.76 5.44 8.88
N GLU A 205 -0.82 6.30 8.45
CA GLU A 205 0.08 6.03 7.33
C GLU A 205 1.01 4.84 7.63
N ALA A 206 1.60 4.83 8.84
CA ALA A 206 2.42 3.72 9.32
C ALA A 206 1.62 2.42 9.40
N LEU A 207 0.37 2.48 9.85
CA LEU A 207 -0.52 1.33 9.93
C LEU A 207 -0.82 0.75 8.54
N LEU A 208 -1.14 1.59 7.55
CA LEU A 208 -1.36 1.15 6.17
C LEU A 208 -0.11 0.47 5.58
N LEU A 209 1.06 1.11 5.74
CA LEU A 209 2.32 0.57 5.21
C LEU A 209 2.68 -0.78 5.86
N THR A 210 2.61 -0.85 7.19
CA THR A 210 3.04 -2.03 7.94
C THR A 210 2.11 -3.22 7.72
N SER A 211 0.80 -3.00 7.75
CA SER A 211 -0.19 -4.03 7.43
C SER A 211 -0.07 -4.49 5.97
N GLY A 212 0.13 -3.56 5.03
CA GLY A 212 0.37 -3.87 3.62
C GLY A 212 1.60 -4.75 3.39
N LEU A 213 2.74 -4.41 4.00
CA LEU A 213 3.98 -5.21 3.91
C LEU A 213 3.80 -6.61 4.50
N VAL A 214 3.17 -6.70 5.66
CA VAL A 214 2.93 -7.97 6.35
C VAL A 214 2.00 -8.88 5.54
N LEU A 215 0.95 -8.35 4.90
CA LEU A 215 0.11 -9.13 3.99
C LEU A 215 0.85 -9.55 2.72
N TYR A 216 1.51 -8.60 2.08
CA TYR A 216 2.14 -8.81 0.78
C TYR A 216 3.24 -9.88 0.84
N PHE A 217 4.06 -9.87 1.88
CA PHE A 217 5.11 -10.89 2.08
C PHE A 217 4.64 -12.11 2.86
N GLY A 218 3.59 -11.98 3.67
CA GLY A 218 3.01 -13.10 4.41
C GLY A 218 2.52 -14.21 3.47
N ASP A 219 1.92 -13.87 2.33
CA ASP A 219 1.50 -14.87 1.33
C ASP A 219 2.68 -15.69 0.77
N MET A 220 3.79 -15.01 0.46
CA MET A 220 5.01 -15.65 -0.02
C MET A 220 5.62 -16.55 1.07
N LEU A 221 5.65 -16.07 2.31
CA LEU A 221 6.11 -16.84 3.48
C LEU A 221 5.23 -18.08 3.71
N ALA A 222 3.90 -17.96 3.66
CA ALA A 222 2.97 -19.08 3.81
C ALA A 222 3.30 -20.22 2.84
N CYS A 223 3.71 -19.87 1.63
CA CYS A 223 3.97 -20.85 0.58
C CYS A 223 5.33 -21.49 0.70
N THR A 224 6.33 -20.74 1.15
CA THR A 224 7.61 -21.32 1.53
C THR A 224 7.43 -22.32 2.66
N ILE A 225 6.64 -21.98 3.69
CA ILE A 225 6.32 -22.88 4.80
C ILE A 225 5.57 -24.10 4.27
N SER A 226 4.56 -23.92 3.42
CA SER A 226 3.79 -25.03 2.86
C SER A 226 4.67 -26.00 2.06
N LYS A 227 5.57 -25.49 1.21
CA LYS A 227 6.49 -26.32 0.42
C LYS A 227 7.55 -27.02 1.29
N VAL A 228 8.15 -26.30 2.25
CA VAL A 228 9.09 -26.89 3.21
C VAL A 228 8.42 -27.97 4.06
N CYS A 229 7.18 -27.73 4.51
CA CYS A 229 6.40 -28.73 5.24
C CYS A 229 6.06 -29.94 4.38
N ARG A 230 5.77 -29.79 3.08
CA ARG A 230 5.58 -30.93 2.17
C ARG A 230 6.85 -31.77 1.99
N LEU A 231 8.02 -31.15 2.08
CA LEU A 231 9.31 -31.85 2.04
C LEU A 231 9.60 -32.58 3.36
N LEU A 232 9.09 -32.09 4.50
CA LEU A 232 9.29 -32.68 5.83
C LEU A 232 8.20 -33.67 6.28
N VAL A 233 6.97 -33.57 5.75
CA VAL A 233 5.78 -34.27 6.27
C VAL A 233 5.05 -35.01 5.14
N SER A 234 4.58 -36.24 5.43
CA SER A 234 3.85 -37.11 4.51
C SER A 234 2.67 -36.40 3.81
N PRO A 235 2.45 -36.64 2.50
CA PRO A 235 1.47 -35.92 1.67
C PRO A 235 0.00 -36.12 2.10
N GLU A 236 -0.31 -37.12 2.93
CA GLU A 236 -1.67 -37.38 3.43
C GLU A 236 -2.13 -36.43 4.54
N LEU A 237 -1.22 -35.77 5.28
CA LEU A 237 -1.57 -34.96 6.45
C LEU A 237 -1.72 -33.44 6.13
N VAL A 238 -1.14 -32.98 5.01
CA VAL A 238 -1.10 -31.55 4.64
C VAL A 238 -1.75 -31.37 3.28
N SER A 239 -3.03 -31.73 3.16
CA SER A 239 -3.88 -31.36 2.02
C SER A 239 -4.25 -29.87 2.04
N ILE A 240 -3.32 -28.98 2.43
CA ILE A 240 -3.51 -27.55 2.19
C ILE A 240 -3.19 -27.35 0.71
N ARG A 241 -4.25 -27.39 -0.10
CA ARG A 241 -4.23 -27.10 -1.53
C ARG A 241 -4.01 -25.58 -1.74
N TYR A 242 -2.84 -25.08 -1.35
CA TYR A 242 -2.31 -23.78 -1.81
C TYR A 242 -1.84 -23.97 -3.26
N GLY A 243 -2.79 -24.10 -4.18
CA GLY A 243 -2.55 -24.33 -5.60
C GLY A 243 -3.36 -23.34 -6.43
N ILE A 244 -3.17 -22.04 -6.18
CA ILE A 244 -3.70 -21.01 -7.06
C ILE A 244 -2.69 -20.81 -8.19
N LYS A 245 -3.16 -20.66 -9.42
CA LYS A 245 -2.36 -20.20 -10.57
C LYS A 245 -1.89 -18.77 -10.30
N ARG A 246 -0.83 -18.64 -9.52
CA ARG A 246 -0.22 -17.35 -9.21
C ARG A 246 0.47 -16.78 -10.43
N SER A 247 0.45 -15.46 -10.55
CA SER A 247 1.20 -14.78 -11.60
C SER A 247 2.70 -14.91 -11.30
N GLU A 248 3.44 -15.45 -12.26
CA GLU A 248 4.91 -15.52 -12.24
C GLU A 248 5.51 -14.12 -11.98
N ILE A 249 4.91 -13.10 -12.61
CA ILE A 249 5.24 -11.69 -12.42
C ILE A 249 5.12 -11.27 -10.96
N GLY A 250 4.02 -11.63 -10.27
CA GLY A 250 3.80 -11.26 -8.88
C GLY A 250 4.88 -11.79 -7.95
N ILE A 251 5.31 -13.04 -8.15
CA ILE A 251 6.36 -13.70 -7.35
C ILE A 251 7.73 -13.06 -7.61
N ILE A 252 8.03 -12.70 -8.85
CA ILE A 252 9.25 -11.97 -9.19
C ILE A 252 9.29 -10.61 -8.48
N ILE A 253 8.19 -9.85 -8.54
CA ILE A 253 8.10 -8.55 -7.88
C ILE A 253 8.26 -8.72 -6.36
N GLN A 254 7.52 -9.66 -5.75
CA GLN A 254 7.63 -9.95 -4.31
C GLN A 254 9.05 -10.34 -3.90
N GLY A 255 9.70 -11.25 -4.63
CA GLY A 255 11.04 -11.72 -4.30
C GLY A 255 12.10 -10.64 -4.44
N VAL A 256 12.04 -9.80 -5.48
CA VAL A 256 12.96 -8.67 -5.67
C VAL A 256 12.80 -7.64 -4.56
N LEU A 257 11.55 -7.24 -4.27
CA LEU A 257 11.27 -6.23 -3.24
C LEU A 257 11.67 -6.72 -1.85
N LEU A 258 11.35 -7.98 -1.50
CA LEU A 258 11.76 -8.52 -0.20
C LEU A 258 13.27 -8.64 -0.12
N GLY A 259 13.94 -9.09 -1.19
CA GLY A 259 15.40 -9.16 -1.27
C GLY A 259 16.06 -7.82 -0.98
N LEU A 260 15.55 -6.73 -1.56
CA LEU A 260 16.04 -5.37 -1.31
C LEU A 260 15.78 -4.89 0.13
N LEU A 261 14.60 -5.17 0.69
CA LEU A 261 14.27 -4.80 2.07
C LEU A 261 15.12 -5.55 3.10
N ILE A 262 15.29 -6.87 2.91
CA ILE A 262 16.16 -7.70 3.74
C ILE A 262 17.61 -7.23 3.60
N PHE A 263 18.07 -6.96 2.38
CA PHE A 263 19.40 -6.42 2.14
C PHE A 263 19.64 -5.13 2.94
N SER A 264 18.70 -4.18 2.91
CA SER A 264 18.82 -2.93 3.68
C SER A 264 18.97 -3.17 5.18
N ALA A 265 18.24 -4.14 5.74
CA ALA A 265 18.32 -4.50 7.15
C ALA A 265 19.65 -5.20 7.50
N VAL A 266 20.10 -6.13 6.67
CA VAL A 266 21.31 -6.95 6.89
C VAL A 266 22.59 -6.19 6.56
N PHE A 267 22.55 -5.23 5.63
CA PHE A 267 23.73 -4.51 5.17
C PHE A 267 24.45 -3.76 6.31
N LYS A 268 23.71 -3.26 7.30
CA LYS A 268 24.32 -2.68 8.52
C LYS A 268 25.21 -3.68 9.25
N PHE A 269 24.75 -4.93 9.36
CA PHE A 269 25.52 -6.01 9.98
C PHE A 269 26.73 -6.41 9.13
N VAL A 270 26.57 -6.47 7.81
CA VAL A 270 27.69 -6.76 6.87
C VAL A 270 28.81 -5.73 7.01
N ILE A 271 28.47 -4.43 7.08
CA ILE A 271 29.47 -3.38 7.32
C ILE A 271 30.16 -3.57 8.67
N HIS A 272 29.39 -3.80 9.74
CA HIS A 272 29.98 -3.98 11.07
C HIS A 272 30.91 -5.19 11.16
N LEU A 273 30.52 -6.31 10.56
CA LEU A 273 31.34 -7.52 10.50
C LEU A 273 32.63 -7.27 9.70
N TRP A 274 32.52 -6.56 8.58
CA TRP A 274 33.68 -6.15 7.79
C TRP A 274 34.63 -5.23 8.56
N GLU A 275 34.10 -4.18 9.20
CA GLU A 275 34.89 -3.24 10.00
C GLU A 275 35.57 -3.94 11.20
N TYR A 276 34.96 -4.98 11.74
CA TYR A 276 35.55 -5.83 12.77
C TYR A 276 36.76 -6.62 12.23
N PHE A 277 36.61 -7.29 11.08
CA PHE A 277 37.70 -8.07 10.48
C PHE A 277 38.84 -7.20 9.94
N CYS A 278 38.55 -6.01 9.43
CA CYS A 278 39.53 -5.10 8.82
C CYS A 278 40.15 -4.09 9.79
N ARG A 279 40.01 -4.28 11.10
CA ARG A 279 40.57 -3.39 12.14
C ARG A 279 42.11 -3.24 12.09
N ALA A 280 42.80 -4.10 11.34
CA ALA A 280 44.25 -4.07 11.17
C ALA A 280 44.76 -3.00 10.18
N ASP A 281 43.88 -2.38 9.38
CA ASP A 281 44.28 -1.63 8.17
C ASP A 281 43.93 -0.12 8.24
N ASN A 282 44.20 0.52 9.39
CA ASN A 282 43.81 1.92 9.69
C ASN A 282 44.65 2.99 8.97
N SER A 283 45.63 2.61 8.14
CA SER A 283 46.56 3.54 7.47
C SER A 283 46.07 4.03 6.10
N GLU A 284 44.96 3.48 5.57
CA GLU A 284 44.47 3.83 4.24
C GLU A 284 43.83 5.24 4.15
N PRO A 285 44.02 5.95 3.02
CA PRO A 285 43.37 7.24 2.80
C PRO A 285 41.85 7.11 2.76
N ARG A 286 41.15 8.08 3.35
CA ARG A 286 39.67 8.13 3.49
C ARG A 286 38.92 7.84 2.18
N LYS A 287 39.44 8.34 1.05
CA LYS A 287 38.88 8.11 -0.28
C LYS A 287 38.90 6.63 -0.69
N ASN A 288 39.99 5.90 -0.42
CA ASN A 288 40.06 4.47 -0.72
C ASN A 288 39.09 3.66 0.16
N LYS A 289 38.92 4.07 1.43
CA LYS A 289 37.94 3.45 2.32
C LYS A 289 36.49 3.64 1.81
N GLU A 290 36.16 4.81 1.30
CA GLU A 290 34.84 5.09 0.71
C GLU A 290 34.61 4.30 -0.59
N ILE A 291 35.62 4.21 -1.46
CA ILE A 291 35.58 3.39 -2.68
C ILE A 291 35.39 1.91 -2.33
N ARG A 292 36.18 1.37 -1.39
CA ARG A 292 36.07 -0.03 -0.97
C ARG A 292 34.70 -0.34 -0.36
N ARG A 293 34.16 0.55 0.46
CA ARG A 293 32.79 0.42 0.99
C ARG A 293 31.74 0.39 -0.12
N SER A 294 31.90 1.22 -1.15
CA SER A 294 31.00 1.20 -2.32
C SER A 294 31.09 -0.11 -3.10
N LEU A 295 32.30 -0.65 -3.30
CA LEU A 295 32.50 -1.95 -3.97
C LEU A 295 31.82 -3.09 -3.19
N ILE A 296 31.98 -3.12 -1.87
CA ILE A 296 31.31 -4.10 -1.00
C ILE A 296 29.79 -3.95 -1.11
N PHE A 297 29.27 -2.73 -1.11
CA PHE A 297 27.84 -2.47 -1.29
C PHE A 297 27.32 -3.02 -2.62
N PHE A 298 27.95 -2.68 -3.75
CA PHE A 298 27.49 -3.14 -5.06
C PHE A 298 27.66 -4.65 -5.24
N ALA A 299 28.75 -5.24 -4.74
CA ALA A 299 28.97 -6.68 -4.79
C ALA A 299 27.94 -7.45 -3.94
N SER A 300 27.67 -7.00 -2.71
CA SER A 300 26.66 -7.63 -1.85
C SER A 300 25.24 -7.43 -2.37
N LEU A 301 24.90 -6.24 -2.88
CA LEU A 301 23.63 -5.99 -3.54
C LEU A 301 23.44 -6.90 -4.75
N GLY A 302 24.47 -7.00 -5.61
CA GLY A 302 24.47 -7.89 -6.77
C GLY A 302 24.30 -9.36 -6.37
N PHE A 303 25.01 -9.82 -5.33
CA PHE A 303 24.86 -11.18 -4.81
C PHE A 303 23.45 -11.45 -4.28
N THR A 304 22.86 -10.52 -3.52
CA THR A 304 21.48 -10.68 -3.04
C THR A 304 20.49 -10.73 -4.20
N MET A 305 20.67 -9.90 -5.23
CA MET A 305 19.76 -9.80 -6.37
C MET A 305 19.90 -10.93 -7.39
N ILE A 306 21.10 -11.48 -7.58
CA ILE A 306 21.38 -12.54 -8.56
C ILE A 306 21.26 -13.93 -7.96
N VAL A 307 21.62 -14.11 -6.69
CA VAL A 307 21.67 -15.43 -6.05
C VAL A 307 20.55 -15.59 -5.03
N VAL A 308 20.51 -14.77 -3.99
CA VAL A 308 19.63 -14.99 -2.83
C VAL A 308 18.14 -14.86 -3.21
N ALA A 309 17.76 -13.74 -3.82
CA ALA A 309 16.37 -13.49 -4.19
C ALA A 309 15.85 -14.50 -5.24
N PRO A 310 16.58 -14.79 -6.34
CA PRO A 310 16.14 -15.79 -7.30
C PRO A 310 16.08 -17.22 -6.74
N SER A 311 17.04 -17.63 -5.91
CA SER A 311 17.00 -18.94 -5.25
C SER A 311 15.75 -19.12 -4.41
N TRP A 312 15.35 -18.06 -3.70
CA TRP A 312 14.12 -18.07 -2.92
C TRP A 312 12.86 -18.12 -3.80
N MET A 313 12.83 -17.36 -4.90
CA MET A 313 11.74 -17.42 -5.89
C MET A 313 11.57 -18.83 -6.48
N MET A 314 12.67 -19.52 -6.79
CA MET A 314 12.66 -20.89 -7.32
C MET A 314 12.16 -21.91 -6.28
N ILE A 315 12.34 -21.65 -4.98
CA ILE A 315 11.71 -22.45 -3.94
C ILE A 315 10.20 -22.18 -3.94
N VAL A 316 9.76 -20.92 -4.00
CA VAL A 316 8.34 -20.55 -3.89
C VAL A 316 7.54 -21.03 -5.09
N LEU A 317 8.05 -20.84 -6.30
CA LEU A 317 7.46 -21.29 -7.55
C LEU A 317 8.50 -22.14 -8.27
N ASP A 318 8.07 -23.30 -8.78
CA ASP A 318 8.94 -24.20 -9.52
C ASP A 318 9.20 -23.64 -10.92
N PHE A 319 10.02 -22.59 -10.99
CA PHE A 319 10.43 -21.98 -12.25
C PHE A 319 11.35 -22.93 -13.02
N ASP A 320 11.00 -23.23 -14.27
CA ASP A 320 11.84 -24.05 -15.16
C ASP A 320 13.16 -23.35 -15.53
N VAL A 321 13.17 -22.02 -15.47
CA VAL A 321 14.30 -21.17 -15.88
C VAL A 321 14.59 -20.15 -14.78
N HIS A 322 15.86 -19.79 -14.60
CA HIS A 322 16.26 -18.76 -13.65
C HIS A 322 15.41 -17.48 -13.80
N PRO A 323 14.85 -16.88 -12.71
CA PRO A 323 13.92 -15.75 -12.78
C PRO A 323 14.41 -14.54 -13.59
N ILE A 324 15.71 -14.24 -13.56
CA ILE A 324 16.28 -13.16 -14.38
C ILE A 324 16.20 -13.48 -15.87
N LEU A 325 16.48 -14.72 -16.26
CA LEU A 325 16.37 -15.15 -17.65
C LEU A 325 14.89 -15.20 -18.09
N TRP A 326 13.99 -15.58 -17.18
CA TRP A 326 12.55 -15.48 -17.42
C TRP A 326 12.13 -14.05 -17.73
N ILE A 327 12.63 -13.04 -16.99
CA ILE A 327 12.36 -11.62 -17.27
C ILE A 327 12.82 -11.25 -18.68
N PHE A 328 14.05 -11.63 -19.06
CA PHE A 328 14.57 -11.34 -20.40
C PHE A 328 13.72 -12.00 -21.49
N HIS A 329 13.34 -13.27 -21.29
CA HIS A 329 12.46 -13.96 -22.23
C HIS A 329 11.10 -13.25 -22.32
N PHE A 330 10.49 -12.89 -21.20
CA PHE A 330 9.20 -12.20 -21.15
C PHE A 330 9.20 -10.83 -21.85
N VAL A 331 10.29 -10.06 -21.70
CA VAL A 331 10.46 -8.74 -22.36
C VAL A 331 10.75 -8.88 -23.86
N LEU A 332 11.23 -10.04 -24.30
CA LEU A 332 11.52 -10.33 -25.70
C LEU A 332 10.44 -11.19 -26.38
N SER A 333 9.41 -11.62 -25.65
CA SER A 333 8.32 -12.44 -26.18
C SER A 333 7.50 -11.73 -27.27
N GLU A 334 7.17 -10.45 -27.06
CA GLU A 334 6.42 -9.64 -28.03
C GLU A 334 7.20 -8.38 -28.40
N PRO A 335 8.33 -8.52 -29.14
CA PRO A 335 9.33 -7.47 -29.25
C PRO A 335 8.76 -6.20 -29.89
N LEU A 336 7.90 -6.32 -30.90
CA LEU A 336 7.32 -5.15 -31.56
C LEU A 336 6.49 -4.28 -30.61
N LYS A 337 5.60 -4.88 -29.82
CA LYS A 337 4.71 -4.12 -28.92
C LYS A 337 5.46 -3.63 -27.69
N GLN A 338 6.25 -4.50 -27.05
CA GLN A 338 6.98 -4.18 -25.82
C GLN A 338 8.11 -3.17 -26.08
N LEU A 339 8.88 -3.34 -27.15
CA LEU A 339 9.94 -2.39 -27.52
C LEU A 339 9.38 -1.06 -28.00
N SER A 340 8.28 -1.06 -28.78
CA SER A 340 7.61 0.19 -29.17
C SER A 340 7.14 0.98 -27.94
N LEU A 341 6.63 0.31 -26.92
CA LEU A 341 6.22 0.96 -25.67
C LEU A 341 7.45 1.51 -24.90
N CYS A 342 8.57 0.78 -24.89
CA CYS A 342 9.83 1.26 -24.32
C CYS A 342 10.35 2.50 -25.05
N ILE A 343 10.34 2.51 -26.38
CA ILE A 343 10.73 3.67 -27.19
C ILE A 343 9.80 4.86 -26.91
N TYR A 344 8.50 4.62 -26.81
CA TYR A 344 7.52 5.63 -26.44
C TYR A 344 7.81 6.24 -25.07
N TRP A 345 8.06 5.41 -24.05
CA TRP A 345 8.42 5.89 -22.71
C TRP A 345 9.74 6.65 -22.71
N LEU A 346 10.76 6.18 -23.43
CA LEU A 346 12.04 6.89 -23.56
C LEU A 346 11.85 8.26 -24.22
N GLY A 347 11.03 8.34 -25.27
CA GLY A 347 10.68 9.61 -25.92
C GLY A 347 9.95 10.57 -24.98
N LEU A 348 8.97 10.08 -24.21
CA LEU A 348 8.26 10.88 -23.21
C LEU A 348 9.19 11.36 -22.08
N ILE A 349 10.05 10.50 -21.56
CA ILE A 349 11.01 10.86 -20.52
C ILE A 349 11.99 11.90 -21.06
N TYR A 350 12.53 11.71 -22.26
CA TYR A 350 13.43 12.66 -22.88
C TYR A 350 12.77 14.03 -23.08
N ALA A 351 11.57 14.06 -23.63
CA ALA A 351 10.80 15.30 -23.79
C ALA A 351 10.49 15.97 -22.45
N SER A 352 10.18 15.19 -21.41
CA SER A 352 9.87 15.73 -20.08
C SER A 352 11.09 16.32 -19.38
N VAL A 353 12.27 15.70 -19.50
CA VAL A 353 13.54 16.24 -18.97
C VAL A 353 13.94 17.52 -19.69
N LEU A 354 13.82 17.58 -21.03
CA LEU A 354 14.11 18.81 -21.78
C LEU A 354 13.19 19.97 -21.36
N ARG A 355 11.89 19.69 -21.24
CA ARG A 355 10.91 20.68 -20.80
C ARG A 355 11.16 21.11 -19.36
N PHE A 356 11.54 20.17 -18.48
CA PHE A 356 11.91 20.46 -17.10
C PHE A 356 13.12 21.40 -16.99
N TYR A 357 14.18 21.12 -17.76
CA TYR A 357 15.38 21.97 -17.78
C TYR A 357 15.05 23.42 -18.17
N ASN A 358 14.15 23.60 -19.14
CA ASN A 358 13.69 24.92 -19.55
C ASN A 358 12.79 25.60 -18.51
N ILE A 359 11.96 24.84 -17.80
CA ILE A 359 11.04 25.37 -16.79
C ILE A 359 11.81 25.79 -15.54
N SER A 360 12.75 24.97 -15.03
CA SER A 360 13.47 25.12 -13.75
C SER A 360 14.17 26.48 -13.47
N LYS A 361 14.12 27.44 -14.39
CA LYS A 361 14.72 28.76 -14.27
C LYS A 361 13.91 29.76 -13.42
N ASN A 362 12.70 29.43 -12.94
CA ASN A 362 11.82 30.38 -12.21
C ASN A 362 11.31 29.85 -10.83
N SER A 363 11.49 30.63 -9.75
CA SER A 363 11.93 30.02 -8.48
C SER A 363 10.88 29.48 -7.47
N LYS A 364 9.56 29.73 -7.56
CA LYS A 364 8.62 29.27 -6.50
C LYS A 364 7.23 28.78 -6.95
N ILE A 365 6.60 29.40 -7.95
CA ILE A 365 5.31 28.95 -8.50
C ILE A 365 5.46 27.60 -9.24
N GLU A 366 6.68 27.25 -9.63
CA GLU A 366 6.99 26.04 -10.39
C GLU A 366 6.87 24.74 -9.61
N ARG A 367 7.16 24.69 -8.29
CA ARG A 367 7.19 23.39 -7.59
C ARG A 367 5.81 22.70 -7.51
N ILE A 368 4.74 23.48 -7.35
CA ILE A 368 3.37 22.94 -7.36
C ILE A 368 3.00 22.48 -8.77
N LEU A 369 3.25 23.31 -9.78
CA LEU A 369 2.99 22.98 -11.18
C LEU A 369 3.82 21.77 -11.65
N LEU A 370 5.04 21.64 -11.14
CA LEU A 370 5.98 20.56 -11.42
C LEU A 370 5.48 19.23 -10.85
N ARG A 371 4.99 19.21 -9.60
CA ARG A 371 4.36 18.01 -9.03
C ARG A 371 3.20 17.56 -9.92
N LYS A 372 2.34 18.49 -10.34
CA LYS A 372 1.18 18.18 -11.19
C LYS A 372 1.59 17.74 -12.59
N TYR A 373 2.69 18.28 -13.12
CA TYR A 373 3.30 17.81 -14.36
C TYR A 373 3.73 16.34 -14.29
N TYR A 374 4.29 15.89 -13.17
CA TYR A 374 4.62 14.46 -12.99
C TYR A 374 3.39 13.56 -12.91
N HIS A 375 2.29 14.03 -12.33
CA HIS A 375 1.04 13.26 -12.31
C HIS A 375 0.48 13.14 -13.74
N LEU A 376 0.56 14.20 -14.54
CA LEU A 376 0.20 14.16 -15.96
C LEU A 376 1.14 13.26 -16.78
N LEU A 377 2.45 13.28 -16.50
CA LEU A 377 3.43 12.38 -17.11
C LEU A 377 3.08 10.92 -16.78
N ALA A 378 2.74 10.62 -15.52
CA ALA A 378 2.29 9.29 -15.10
C ALA A 378 1.04 8.85 -15.87
N VAL A 379 0.04 9.72 -16.07
CA VAL A 379 -1.12 9.40 -16.93
C VAL A 379 -0.68 9.07 -18.34
N SER A 380 0.17 9.90 -18.95
CA SER A 380 0.63 9.68 -20.34
C SER A 380 1.45 8.39 -20.50
N MET A 381 2.23 8.01 -19.50
CA MET A 381 3.06 6.79 -19.54
C MET A 381 2.23 5.53 -19.25
N PHE A 382 1.38 5.56 -18.23
CA PHE A 382 0.72 4.36 -17.71
C PHE A 382 -0.61 4.06 -18.37
N LEU A 383 -1.39 5.07 -18.77
CA LEU A 383 -2.72 4.87 -19.36
C LEU A 383 -2.66 4.07 -20.67
N PRO A 384 -1.81 4.41 -21.66
CA PRO A 384 -1.71 3.63 -22.89
C PRO A 384 -1.14 2.23 -22.63
N ALA A 385 -0.13 2.13 -21.76
CA ALA A 385 0.48 0.86 -21.40
C ALA A 385 -0.54 -0.12 -20.78
N LEU A 386 -1.44 0.38 -19.93
CA LEU A 386 -2.48 -0.43 -19.29
C LEU A 386 -3.53 -0.92 -20.29
N ILE A 387 -3.84 -0.13 -21.32
CA ILE A 387 -4.78 -0.50 -22.39
C ILE A 387 -4.18 -1.55 -23.32
N TYR A 388 -2.92 -1.38 -23.75
CA TYR A 388 -2.31 -2.24 -24.76
C TYR A 388 -1.61 -3.47 -24.18
N GLN A 389 -0.90 -3.34 -23.05
CA GLN A 389 -0.03 -4.38 -22.49
C GLN A 389 -0.02 -4.36 -20.94
N PRO A 390 -1.14 -4.74 -20.26
CA PRO A 390 -1.25 -4.67 -18.81
C PRO A 390 -0.21 -5.52 -18.07
N LYS A 391 0.06 -6.75 -18.53
CA LYS A 391 1.06 -7.64 -17.91
C LYS A 391 2.49 -7.08 -17.97
N PHE A 392 2.83 -6.41 -19.06
CA PHE A 392 4.13 -5.77 -19.18
C PHE A 392 4.25 -4.57 -18.24
N LEU A 393 3.17 -3.79 -18.12
CA LEU A 393 3.10 -2.68 -17.17
C LEU A 393 3.22 -3.16 -15.71
N ASP A 394 2.63 -4.30 -15.35
CA ASP A 394 2.76 -4.90 -14.02
C ASP A 394 4.23 -5.13 -13.64
N LEU A 395 4.99 -5.77 -14.54
CA LEU A 395 6.41 -6.03 -14.37
C LEU A 395 7.21 -4.72 -14.33
N ALA A 396 6.88 -3.76 -15.20
CA ALA A 396 7.55 -2.45 -15.23
C ALA A 396 7.34 -1.65 -13.94
N PHE A 397 6.15 -1.70 -13.33
CA PHE A 397 5.90 -1.09 -12.02
C PHE A 397 6.77 -1.72 -10.93
N GLY A 398 6.88 -3.05 -10.91
CA GLY A 398 7.74 -3.75 -9.96
C GLY A 398 9.22 -3.39 -10.14
N ALA A 399 9.68 -3.32 -11.38
CA ALA A 399 11.05 -2.90 -11.72
C ALA A 399 11.31 -1.43 -11.32
N ALA A 400 10.38 -0.52 -11.60
CA ALA A 400 10.49 0.89 -11.20
C ALA A 400 10.54 1.04 -9.67
N LEU A 401 9.72 0.28 -8.95
CA LEU A 401 9.72 0.27 -7.48
C LEU A 401 11.06 -0.25 -6.93
N ALA A 402 11.61 -1.31 -7.53
CA ALA A 402 12.92 -1.83 -7.18
C ALA A 402 14.03 -0.79 -7.41
N VAL A 403 14.01 -0.07 -8.54
CA VAL A 403 14.97 1.01 -8.83
C VAL A 403 14.84 2.13 -7.80
N PHE A 404 13.63 2.58 -7.47
CA PHE A 404 13.42 3.60 -6.44
C PHE A 404 13.94 3.16 -5.07
N LEU A 405 13.73 1.89 -4.69
CA LEU A 405 14.28 1.34 -3.45
C LEU A 405 15.81 1.32 -3.47
N VAL A 406 16.45 0.88 -4.57
CA VAL A 406 17.92 0.89 -4.69
C VAL A 406 18.48 2.31 -4.59
N LEU A 407 17.87 3.28 -5.27
CA LEU A 407 18.27 4.69 -5.20
C LEU A 407 18.12 5.24 -3.78
N GLU A 408 17.04 4.90 -3.09
CA GLU A 408 16.81 5.32 -1.71
C GLU A 408 17.83 4.68 -0.75
N ILE A 409 18.16 3.40 -0.93
CA ILE A 409 19.23 2.73 -0.18
C ILE A 409 20.58 3.43 -0.44
N ILE A 410 20.93 3.72 -1.69
CA ILE A 410 22.16 4.45 -2.05
C ILE A 410 22.20 5.84 -1.39
N ARG A 411 21.06 6.55 -1.36
CA ARG A 411 20.92 7.88 -0.75
C ARG A 411 21.11 7.83 0.76
N VAL A 412 20.38 6.93 1.44
CA VAL A 412 20.41 6.78 2.91
C VAL A 412 21.80 6.38 3.37
N TRP A 413 22.46 5.46 2.67
CA TRP A 413 23.81 4.99 3.00
C TRP A 413 24.94 5.89 2.45
N ARG A 414 24.61 6.95 1.68
CA ARG A 414 25.54 7.88 1.02
C ARG A 414 26.70 7.18 0.30
N ILE A 415 26.38 6.20 -0.54
CA ILE A 415 27.38 5.38 -1.25
C ILE A 415 28.07 6.19 -2.36
N TRP A 416 29.40 6.26 -2.35
CA TRP A 416 30.18 6.92 -3.42
C TRP A 416 30.11 6.12 -4.74
N PRO A 417 30.06 6.74 -5.93
CA PRO A 417 29.99 8.18 -6.23
C PRO A 417 28.55 8.73 -6.30
N LEU A 418 27.54 7.86 -6.38
CA LEU A 418 26.16 8.25 -6.70
C LEU A 418 25.42 8.93 -5.53
N GLY A 419 25.80 8.67 -4.29
CA GLY A 419 25.04 9.08 -3.10
C GLY A 419 24.78 10.58 -3.00
N GLN A 420 25.78 11.42 -3.32
CA GLN A 420 25.60 12.89 -3.31
C GLN A 420 24.72 13.37 -4.48
N LEU A 421 24.92 12.82 -5.68
CA LEU A 421 24.14 13.17 -6.86
C LEU A 421 22.67 12.80 -6.68
N VAL A 422 22.40 11.58 -6.19
CA VAL A 422 21.05 11.09 -5.91
C VAL A 422 20.41 11.91 -4.79
N HIS A 423 21.16 12.24 -3.73
CA HIS A 423 20.62 13.09 -2.66
C HIS A 423 20.22 14.48 -3.17
N GLN A 424 21.08 15.15 -3.94
CA GLN A 424 20.78 16.45 -4.54
C GLN A 424 19.57 16.38 -5.46
N PHE A 425 19.53 15.39 -6.35
CA PHE A 425 18.40 15.18 -7.26
C PHE A 425 17.10 14.95 -6.48
N MET A 426 17.06 13.95 -5.61
CA MET A 426 15.83 13.58 -4.88
C MET A 426 15.37 14.70 -3.93
N SER A 427 16.29 15.41 -3.27
CA SER A 427 15.98 16.55 -2.39
C SER A 427 15.34 17.74 -3.11
N ALA A 428 15.55 17.88 -4.42
CA ALA A 428 14.88 18.91 -5.20
C ALA A 428 13.36 18.65 -5.34
N PHE A 429 12.94 17.40 -5.16
CA PHE A 429 11.56 16.92 -5.35
C PHE A 429 10.86 16.53 -4.04
N THR A 430 11.47 16.80 -2.88
CA THR A 430 10.83 16.51 -1.58
C THR A 430 9.73 17.51 -1.26
N ASP A 431 8.63 17.01 -0.71
CA ASP A 431 7.50 17.80 -0.23
C ASP A 431 7.65 18.12 1.27
N HIS A 432 6.82 19.02 1.80
CA HIS A 432 6.68 19.28 3.25
C HIS A 432 6.26 18.04 4.06
N ARG A 433 5.83 16.99 3.38
CA ARG A 433 5.43 15.70 3.96
C ARG A 433 6.58 14.72 4.05
N ASP A 434 7.66 14.96 3.32
CA ASP A 434 8.86 14.12 3.33
C ASP A 434 9.79 14.53 4.46
N SER A 435 10.53 13.56 4.97
CA SER A 435 11.56 13.77 6.00
C SER A 435 12.95 13.72 5.36
N ASP A 436 13.96 14.27 6.02
CA ASP A 436 15.36 14.15 5.57
C ASP A 436 15.81 12.68 5.44
N ILE A 437 15.20 11.80 6.25
CA ILE A 437 15.57 10.39 6.38
C ILE A 437 14.93 9.54 5.29
N LEU A 438 13.63 9.73 5.01
CA LEU A 438 12.87 8.94 4.04
C LEU A 438 11.99 9.82 3.15
N ILE A 439 12.09 9.62 1.82
CA ILE A 439 11.32 10.35 0.82
C ILE A 439 10.14 9.48 0.36
N VAL A 440 8.97 9.68 0.96
CA VAL A 440 7.79 8.82 0.76
C VAL A 440 7.01 9.20 -0.50
N SER A 441 7.06 10.47 -0.91
CA SER A 441 6.26 11.00 -2.02
C SER A 441 6.39 10.19 -3.32
N HIS A 442 7.62 9.82 -3.73
CA HIS A 442 7.87 9.09 -4.97
C HIS A 442 7.34 7.64 -4.92
N PHE A 443 7.50 6.96 -3.79
CA PHE A 443 6.95 5.63 -3.57
C PHE A 443 5.42 5.65 -3.56
N SER A 444 4.83 6.62 -2.86
CA SER A 444 3.36 6.70 -2.72
C SER A 444 2.65 6.94 -4.05
N LEU A 445 3.22 7.77 -4.95
CA LEU A 445 2.65 8.00 -6.28
C LEU A 445 2.73 6.73 -7.13
N LEU A 446 3.91 6.08 -7.18
CA LEU A 446 4.11 4.86 -7.96
C LEU A 446 3.23 3.71 -7.46
N LEU A 447 3.22 3.46 -6.15
CA LEU A 447 2.38 2.43 -5.52
C LEU A 447 0.90 2.77 -5.66
N GLY A 448 0.52 4.04 -5.56
CA GLY A 448 -0.86 4.49 -5.76
C GLY A 448 -1.39 4.16 -7.16
N CYS A 449 -0.55 4.20 -8.19
CA CYS A 449 -0.91 3.73 -9.53
C CYS A 449 -0.81 2.19 -9.68
N ALA A 450 0.20 1.55 -9.09
CA ALA A 450 0.48 0.13 -9.27
C ALA A 450 -0.47 -0.80 -8.51
N LEU A 451 -0.83 -0.46 -7.26
CA LEU A 451 -1.63 -1.34 -6.39
C LEU A 451 -2.99 -1.70 -6.99
N PRO A 452 -3.80 -0.75 -7.52
CA PRO A 452 -5.06 -1.09 -8.18
C PRO A 452 -4.90 -2.10 -9.32
N ILE A 453 -3.80 -2.02 -10.08
CA ILE A 453 -3.52 -2.91 -11.21
C ILE A 453 -3.12 -4.30 -10.70
N TRP A 454 -2.18 -4.37 -9.74
CA TRP A 454 -1.75 -5.64 -9.14
C TRP A 454 -2.92 -6.39 -8.47
N MET A 455 -3.80 -5.67 -7.78
CA MET A 455 -5.01 -6.23 -7.16
C MET A 455 -6.10 -6.63 -8.17
N SER A 456 -6.08 -6.02 -9.36
CA SER A 456 -6.91 -6.39 -10.50
C SER A 456 -6.33 -7.51 -11.35
N SER A 457 -5.17 -8.09 -11.02
CA SER A 457 -4.69 -9.27 -11.72
C SER A 457 -5.67 -10.44 -11.51
N GLY A 458 -6.09 -11.10 -12.62
CA GLY A 458 -7.11 -12.15 -12.60
C GLY A 458 -8.50 -11.66 -13.04
N PHE A 459 -9.54 -12.06 -12.29
CA PHE A 459 -10.91 -11.72 -12.62
C PHE A 459 -11.24 -10.24 -12.41
N ASN A 460 -11.77 -9.60 -13.46
CA ASN A 460 -12.37 -8.28 -13.40
C ASN A 460 -13.69 -8.26 -14.18
N ASP A 461 -14.80 -8.09 -13.46
CA ASP A 461 -16.13 -7.83 -14.03
C ASP A 461 -16.26 -6.39 -14.56
N ARG A 462 -15.49 -5.45 -14.01
CA ARG A 462 -15.58 -4.02 -14.36
C ARG A 462 -14.28 -3.47 -14.94
N PRO A 463 -14.34 -2.79 -16.09
CA PRO A 463 -13.16 -2.40 -16.85
C PRO A 463 -12.38 -1.24 -16.21
N LEU A 464 -13.02 -0.41 -15.37
CA LEU A 464 -12.39 0.78 -14.78
C LEU A 464 -11.57 0.51 -13.50
N ILE A 465 -11.72 -0.65 -12.86
CA ILE A 465 -11.07 -0.98 -11.58
C ILE A 465 -9.53 -0.80 -11.63
N PRO A 466 -8.79 -1.37 -12.62
CA PRO A 466 -7.33 -1.22 -12.65
C PRO A 466 -6.88 0.23 -12.91
N PHE A 467 -7.76 1.08 -13.44
CA PHE A 467 -7.46 2.48 -13.72
C PHE A 467 -7.63 3.39 -12.50
N ALA A 468 -8.09 2.88 -11.35
CA ALA A 468 -8.43 3.68 -10.18
C ALA A 468 -7.30 4.64 -9.77
N GLY A 469 -6.06 4.15 -9.69
CA GLY A 469 -4.91 4.97 -9.30
C GLY A 469 -4.50 6.02 -10.33
N ILE A 470 -4.58 5.69 -11.62
CA ILE A 470 -4.26 6.63 -12.71
C ILE A 470 -5.33 7.73 -12.79
N LEU A 471 -6.60 7.37 -12.64
CA LEU A 471 -7.72 8.31 -12.69
C LEU A 471 -7.72 9.24 -11.46
N SER A 472 -7.56 8.71 -10.25
CA SER A 472 -7.63 9.53 -9.03
C SER A 472 -6.41 10.43 -8.87
N LEU A 473 -5.18 9.89 -8.96
CA LEU A 473 -3.95 10.66 -8.78
C LEU A 473 -3.60 11.46 -10.03
N GLY A 474 -3.76 10.86 -11.19
CA GLY A 474 -3.33 11.46 -12.44
C GLY A 474 -4.28 12.56 -12.93
N ILE A 475 -5.58 12.29 -12.96
CA ILE A 475 -6.58 13.24 -13.51
C ILE A 475 -7.28 14.02 -12.38
N GLY A 476 -7.75 13.33 -11.35
CA GLY A 476 -8.47 13.95 -10.22
C GLY A 476 -7.63 14.97 -9.47
N ASP A 477 -6.50 14.54 -8.90
CA ASP A 477 -5.60 15.40 -8.10
C ASP A 477 -4.95 16.52 -8.92
N THR A 478 -4.75 16.32 -10.24
CA THR A 478 -4.24 17.40 -11.11
C THR A 478 -5.28 18.48 -11.35
N MET A 479 -6.48 18.09 -11.78
CA MET A 479 -7.56 19.04 -12.06
C MET A 479 -8.05 19.72 -10.80
N ALA A 480 -8.13 19.00 -9.67
CA ALA A 480 -8.52 19.59 -8.39
C ALA A 480 -7.56 20.68 -7.94
N SER A 481 -6.25 20.45 -8.08
CA SER A 481 -5.25 21.45 -7.72
C SER A 481 -5.13 22.60 -8.72
N MET A 482 -5.23 22.34 -10.04
CA MET A 482 -5.08 23.38 -11.06
C MET A 482 -6.26 24.36 -11.03
N VAL A 483 -7.49 23.82 -11.00
CA VAL A 483 -8.70 24.64 -10.92
C VAL A 483 -8.82 25.26 -9.54
N GLY A 484 -8.51 24.52 -8.48
CA GLY A 484 -8.52 25.05 -7.12
C GLY A 484 -7.53 26.22 -6.92
N HIS A 485 -6.36 26.18 -7.57
CA HIS A 485 -5.40 27.29 -7.53
C HIS A 485 -5.86 28.51 -8.35
N LYS A 486 -6.44 28.30 -9.54
CA LYS A 486 -6.79 29.39 -10.46
C LYS A 486 -8.16 30.02 -10.18
N TYR A 487 -9.13 29.23 -9.74
CA TYR A 487 -10.54 29.61 -9.61
C TYR A 487 -11.12 29.32 -8.21
N GLY A 488 -10.33 28.79 -7.28
CA GLY A 488 -10.83 28.42 -5.96
C GLY A 488 -11.10 29.63 -5.08
N VAL A 489 -12.35 29.76 -4.63
CA VAL A 489 -12.80 30.85 -3.75
C VAL A 489 -13.27 30.25 -2.42
N LEU A 490 -14.13 29.24 -2.47
CA LEU A 490 -14.70 28.60 -1.30
C LEU A 490 -13.79 27.49 -0.77
N ARG A 491 -13.35 27.61 0.48
CA ARG A 491 -12.48 26.63 1.14
C ARG A 491 -13.28 25.69 2.03
N TRP A 492 -12.89 24.41 2.05
CA TRP A 492 -13.52 23.40 2.91
C TRP A 492 -13.31 23.65 4.41
N SER A 493 -12.19 24.27 4.77
CA SER A 493 -11.88 24.64 6.14
C SER A 493 -11.28 26.03 6.19
N LYS A 494 -11.54 26.76 7.28
CA LYS A 494 -10.99 28.10 7.52
C LYS A 494 -9.45 28.13 7.50
N THR A 495 -8.81 27.00 7.85
CA THR A 495 -7.34 26.84 7.87
C THR A 495 -6.80 26.03 6.69
N GLY A 496 -7.67 25.44 5.86
CA GLY A 496 -7.28 24.53 4.78
C GLY A 496 -6.95 25.24 3.47
N LYS A 497 -6.08 24.63 2.66
CA LYS A 497 -5.74 25.07 1.29
C LYS A 497 -6.67 24.49 0.21
N LYS A 498 -7.51 23.52 0.57
CA LYS A 498 -8.37 22.77 -0.37
C LYS A 498 -9.69 23.51 -0.60
N THR A 499 -10.10 23.63 -1.86
CA THR A 499 -11.27 24.43 -2.29
C THR A 499 -12.37 23.55 -2.85
N ILE A 500 -13.61 24.00 -2.72
CA ILE A 500 -14.81 23.30 -3.21
C ILE A 500 -14.79 23.23 -4.74
N GLU A 501 -14.40 24.33 -5.40
CA GLU A 501 -14.30 24.40 -6.86
C GLU A 501 -13.22 23.45 -7.39
N GLY A 502 -12.11 23.32 -6.66
CA GLY A 502 -11.09 22.31 -6.95
C GLY A 502 -11.65 20.90 -6.85
N THR A 503 -12.26 20.54 -5.72
CA THR A 503 -12.87 19.21 -5.55
C THR A 503 -13.92 18.90 -6.61
N ALA A 504 -14.78 19.86 -6.95
CA ALA A 504 -15.77 19.70 -8.01
C ALA A 504 -15.13 19.47 -9.38
N ALA A 505 -14.08 20.22 -9.72
CA ALA A 505 -13.33 20.03 -10.95
C ALA A 505 -12.64 18.65 -11.02
N GLY A 506 -12.06 18.19 -9.91
CA GLY A 506 -11.52 16.83 -9.78
C GLY A 506 -12.58 15.77 -10.09
N ILE A 507 -13.74 15.84 -9.42
CA ILE A 507 -14.86 14.91 -9.62
C ILE A 507 -15.35 14.91 -11.08
N VAL A 508 -15.60 16.08 -11.65
CA VAL A 508 -16.09 16.22 -13.04
C VAL A 508 -15.05 15.69 -14.03
N SER A 509 -13.76 15.98 -13.82
CA SER A 509 -12.71 15.52 -14.71
C SER A 509 -12.54 13.99 -14.70
N VAL A 510 -12.65 13.35 -13.53
CA VAL A 510 -12.59 11.89 -13.43
C VAL A 510 -13.82 11.26 -14.08
N LEU A 511 -15.02 11.83 -13.89
CA LEU A 511 -16.23 11.35 -14.57
C LEU A 511 -16.14 11.48 -16.09
N ALA A 512 -15.61 12.60 -16.58
CA ALA A 512 -15.36 12.81 -18.01
C ALA A 512 -14.30 11.84 -18.56
N ALA A 513 -13.23 11.58 -17.80
CA ALA A 513 -12.23 10.60 -18.20
C ALA A 513 -12.84 9.19 -18.27
N CYS A 514 -13.66 8.81 -17.28
CA CYS A 514 -14.40 7.55 -17.29
C CYS A 514 -15.35 7.45 -18.49
N SER A 515 -16.01 8.55 -18.89
CA SER A 515 -16.95 8.54 -20.02
C SER A 515 -16.26 8.38 -21.38
N VAL A 516 -15.02 8.83 -21.51
CA VAL A 516 -14.18 8.58 -22.70
C VAL A 516 -13.56 7.19 -22.67
N LEU A 517 -13.12 6.74 -21.50
CA LEU A 517 -12.41 5.47 -21.34
C LEU A 517 -13.35 4.26 -21.48
N LEU A 518 -14.60 4.37 -21.03
CA LEU A 518 -15.58 3.27 -21.14
C LEU A 518 -15.85 2.83 -22.59
N PRO A 519 -16.18 3.71 -23.54
CA PRO A 519 -16.31 3.35 -24.95
C PRO A 519 -15.01 2.78 -25.55
N LEU A 520 -13.85 3.35 -25.19
CA LEU A 520 -12.56 2.86 -25.67
C LEU A 520 -12.33 1.42 -25.21
N LEU A 521 -12.58 1.13 -23.93
CA LEU A 521 -12.48 -0.22 -23.38
C LEU A 521 -13.55 -1.16 -23.95
N ALA A 522 -14.77 -0.69 -24.17
CA ALA A 522 -15.86 -1.45 -24.78
C ALA A 522 -15.54 -1.83 -26.24
N SER A 523 -14.88 -0.96 -26.98
CA SER A 523 -14.41 -1.26 -28.35
C SER A 523 -13.35 -2.37 -28.37
N THR A 524 -12.57 -2.49 -27.29
CA THR A 524 -11.55 -3.54 -27.13
C THR A 524 -12.05 -4.82 -26.44
N ARG A 525 -13.13 -4.74 -25.65
CA ARG A 525 -13.71 -5.86 -24.89
C ARG A 525 -15.24 -5.70 -24.78
N TYR A 526 -16.00 -6.69 -25.23
CA TYR A 526 -17.46 -6.77 -25.08
C TYR A 526 -17.86 -6.93 -23.60
N ILE A 527 -18.05 -5.84 -22.85
CA ILE A 527 -18.71 -5.86 -21.53
C ILE A 527 -19.63 -4.62 -21.39
N PRO A 528 -20.98 -4.79 -21.29
CA PRO A 528 -21.92 -3.70 -21.50
C PRO A 528 -22.59 -3.08 -20.26
N THR A 529 -22.12 -3.26 -19.02
CA THR A 529 -22.89 -2.77 -17.85
C THR A 529 -22.04 -2.16 -16.73
N GLN A 530 -21.57 -0.93 -16.92
CA GLN A 530 -21.22 -0.07 -15.79
C GLN A 530 -22.35 0.91 -15.50
N HIS A 531 -22.91 0.82 -14.30
CA HIS A 531 -23.94 1.76 -13.85
C HIS A 531 -23.30 3.11 -13.48
N TRP A 532 -23.82 4.19 -14.06
CA TRP A 532 -23.33 5.55 -13.82
C TRP A 532 -23.53 6.04 -12.38
N PHE A 533 -24.58 5.58 -11.70
CA PHE A 533 -24.91 6.03 -10.35
C PHE A 533 -23.91 5.51 -9.29
N PRO A 534 -23.56 4.21 -9.22
CA PRO A 534 -22.45 3.74 -8.40
C PRO A 534 -21.11 4.39 -8.72
N LEU A 535 -20.83 4.65 -10.00
CA LEU A 535 -19.62 5.36 -10.41
C LEU A 535 -19.59 6.80 -9.87
N LEU A 536 -20.70 7.53 -9.95
CA LEU A 536 -20.83 8.87 -9.37
C LEU A 536 -20.56 8.85 -7.86
N ILE A 537 -21.12 7.89 -7.13
CA ILE A 537 -20.87 7.71 -5.70
C ILE A 537 -19.39 7.41 -5.43
N ALA A 538 -18.77 6.54 -6.23
CA ALA A 538 -17.36 6.18 -6.06
C ALA A 538 -16.43 7.39 -6.25
N VAL A 539 -16.62 8.14 -7.34
CA VAL A 539 -15.81 9.32 -7.66
C VAL A 539 -16.05 10.44 -6.64
N THR A 540 -17.29 10.71 -6.25
CA THR A 540 -17.61 11.74 -5.25
C THR A 540 -17.02 11.41 -3.88
N THR A 541 -17.13 10.16 -3.42
CA THR A 541 -16.54 9.74 -2.13
C THR A 541 -15.02 9.87 -2.14
N SER A 542 -14.37 9.45 -3.23
CA SER A 542 -12.93 9.58 -3.41
C SER A 542 -12.49 11.05 -3.43
N GLY A 543 -13.21 11.92 -4.16
CA GLY A 543 -12.91 13.35 -4.22
C GLY A 543 -13.16 14.08 -2.89
N LEU A 544 -14.19 13.68 -2.12
CA LEU A 544 -14.40 14.19 -0.76
C LEU A 544 -13.31 13.71 0.19
N LEU A 545 -12.86 12.46 0.08
CA LEU A 545 -11.73 11.97 0.87
C LEU A 545 -10.47 12.79 0.57
N GLU A 546 -10.20 13.06 -0.71
CA GLU A 546 -9.14 13.97 -1.13
C GLU A 546 -9.31 15.35 -0.50
N ALA A 547 -10.53 15.88 -0.44
CA ALA A 547 -10.80 17.21 0.13
C ALA A 547 -10.51 17.29 1.64
N TYR A 548 -10.79 16.22 2.39
CA TYR A 548 -10.73 16.22 3.84
C TYR A 548 -9.48 15.59 4.44
N THR A 549 -8.83 14.65 3.74
CA THR A 549 -7.70 13.92 4.33
C THR A 549 -6.46 14.81 4.42
N ALA A 550 -5.78 14.72 5.56
CA ALA A 550 -4.45 15.28 5.80
C ALA A 550 -3.34 14.23 5.70
N GLN A 551 -3.70 12.98 5.39
CA GLN A 551 -2.79 11.85 5.26
C GLN A 551 -2.13 11.83 3.87
N LEU A 552 -1.30 10.81 3.62
CA LEU A 552 -0.77 10.47 2.30
C LEU A 552 -1.90 10.10 1.32
N ASP A 553 -2.55 11.12 0.75
CA ASP A 553 -3.55 11.06 -0.31
C ASP A 553 -3.17 10.09 -1.44
N ASN A 554 -1.92 10.13 -1.90
CA ASN A 554 -1.38 9.25 -2.93
C ASN A 554 -1.47 7.74 -2.62
N ALA A 555 -1.50 7.35 -1.34
CA ALA A 555 -1.62 5.96 -0.93
C ALA A 555 -3.08 5.55 -0.64
N PHE A 556 -3.84 6.40 0.04
CA PHE A 556 -5.20 6.08 0.49
C PHE A 556 -6.26 6.20 -0.60
N ILE A 557 -6.23 7.29 -1.38
CA ILE A 557 -7.29 7.60 -2.35
C ILE A 557 -7.41 6.52 -3.43
N PRO A 558 -6.32 6.02 -4.04
CA PRO A 558 -6.42 4.95 -5.04
C PRO A 558 -7.06 3.67 -4.51
N LEU A 559 -6.73 3.29 -3.26
CA LEU A 559 -7.25 2.10 -2.61
C LEU A 559 -8.75 2.24 -2.31
N VAL A 560 -9.16 3.38 -1.76
CA VAL A 560 -10.57 3.69 -1.51
C VAL A 560 -11.34 3.72 -2.83
N PHE A 561 -10.82 4.38 -3.86
CA PHE A 561 -11.48 4.43 -5.16
C PHE A 561 -11.58 3.05 -5.82
N TYR A 562 -10.51 2.25 -5.79
CA TYR A 562 -10.51 0.86 -6.24
C TYR A 562 -11.60 0.04 -5.54
N SER A 563 -11.68 0.12 -4.22
CA SER A 563 -12.63 -0.64 -3.42
C SER A 563 -14.08 -0.26 -3.68
N LEU A 564 -14.36 1.01 -4.01
CA LEU A 564 -15.69 1.48 -4.40
C LEU A 564 -16.06 1.06 -5.82
N LEU A 565 -15.09 1.02 -6.75
CA LEU A 565 -15.32 0.52 -8.11
C LEU A 565 -15.64 -0.98 -8.14
N CYS A 566 -15.13 -1.74 -7.17
CA CYS A 566 -15.42 -3.16 -7.01
C CYS A 566 -16.86 -3.46 -6.58
N LEU A 567 -17.61 -2.50 -6.00
CA LEU A 567 -18.99 -2.71 -5.55
C LEU A 567 -19.96 -2.69 -6.72
#